data_AF-A0A9X0D9L4-F1
#
_entry.id   AF-A0A9X0D9L4-F1
#
_cell.length_a   1.000
_cell.length_b   1.000
_cell.length_c   1.000
_cell.angle_alpha   90.00
_cell.angle_beta   90.00
_cell.angle_gamma   90.00
#
_symmetry.space_group_name_H-M   'P 1'
#
loop_
_entity.id
_entity.type
_entity.pdbx_description
1 polymer ?
#
loop_
_entity_poly.entity_id
_entity_poly.type
_entity_poly.pdbx_seq_one_letter_code
_entity_poly.pdbx_strand_id
1 'polypeptide(L)'
;MDRFYYFAVLVFLFCVYEVTQGQDEDLCKEVICPRGRMCMSRMDNGEKFTTCDCPTSCPAESSGPVCSFYHREFTSRCEMHKFACAHDLTMKVKNQGNCPSQNKNVCSDVQLLQFPSRYLEWIMIARQSSIDPSFQLDFDTRADSLTEGERQEILSWEFEYIDQNKNDVLDTAEMQEVFDDVLDFEPCLYGFLKSCDLNGREGIERREWDSCFPKAGTALENRK
;
A
#
# COMPACT_ATOMS: atom_id res chain seq x y z
N MET A 1 -37.13 -45.61 23.43
CA MET A 1 -37.15 -44.16 23.12
C MET A 1 -36.01 -43.79 22.17
N ASP A 2 -35.56 -44.73 21.33
CA ASP A 2 -34.19 -44.70 20.79
C ASP A 2 -34.12 -44.39 19.29
N ARG A 3 -35.20 -44.69 18.55
CA ARG A 3 -35.25 -44.49 17.08
C ARG A 3 -35.39 -43.02 16.68
N PHE A 4 -36.16 -42.24 17.44
CA PHE A 4 -36.32 -40.80 17.23
C PHE A 4 -35.05 -40.03 17.61
N TYR A 5 -34.37 -40.45 18.68
CA TYR A 5 -33.10 -39.87 19.09
C TYR A 5 -32.01 -40.10 18.04
N TYR A 6 -31.89 -41.33 17.51
CA TYR A 6 -30.94 -41.64 16.45
C TYR A 6 -31.21 -40.86 15.16
N PHE A 7 -32.48 -40.73 14.77
CA PHE A 7 -32.85 -39.96 13.58
C PHE A 7 -32.53 -38.47 13.77
N ALA A 8 -32.82 -37.90 14.94
CA ALA A 8 -32.48 -36.52 15.27
C ALA A 8 -30.97 -36.29 15.26
N VAL A 9 -30.17 -37.20 15.83
CA VAL A 9 -28.69 -37.13 15.81
C VAL A 9 -28.15 -37.26 14.39
N LEU A 10 -28.69 -38.17 13.56
CA LEU A 10 -28.25 -38.31 12.17
C LEU A 10 -28.60 -37.08 11.34
N VAL A 11 -29.79 -36.51 11.50
CA VAL A 11 -30.17 -35.25 10.84
C VAL A 11 -29.28 -34.11 11.33
N PHE A 12 -28.95 -34.04 12.62
CA PHE A 12 -28.03 -33.02 13.15
C PHE A 12 -26.62 -33.19 12.59
N LEU A 13 -26.10 -34.43 12.50
CA LEU A 13 -24.81 -34.72 11.89
C LEU A 13 -24.80 -34.44 10.38
N PHE A 14 -25.90 -34.71 9.68
CA PHE A 14 -26.05 -34.38 8.25
C PHE A 14 -26.14 -32.87 8.03
N CYS A 15 -26.88 -32.14 8.88
CA CYS A 15 -26.92 -30.68 8.87
C CYS A 15 -25.56 -30.07 9.21
N VAL A 16 -24.83 -30.61 10.20
CA VAL A 16 -23.46 -30.16 10.51
C VAL A 16 -22.52 -30.47 9.34
N TYR A 17 -22.65 -31.63 8.69
CA TYR A 17 -21.87 -31.99 7.52
C TYR A 17 -22.15 -31.04 6.33
N GLU A 18 -23.42 -30.75 6.02
CA GLU A 18 -23.80 -29.79 4.98
C GLU A 18 -23.35 -28.36 5.30
N VAL A 19 -23.40 -27.95 6.58
CA VAL A 19 -22.88 -26.63 7.04
C VAL A 19 -21.36 -26.52 6.88
N THR A 20 -20.61 -27.62 7.01
CA THR A 20 -19.15 -27.61 6.85
C THR A 20 -18.66 -27.55 5.40
N GLN A 21 -19.53 -27.74 4.40
CA GLN A 21 -19.13 -27.74 2.98
C GLN A 21 -19.40 -26.40 2.25
N GLY A 22 -19.81 -25.35 2.95
CA GLY A 22 -20.32 -24.11 2.36
C GLY A 22 -19.56 -22.82 2.66
N GLN A 23 -18.30 -22.85 3.09
CA GLN A 23 -17.48 -21.63 3.16
C GLN A 23 -16.60 -21.55 1.91
N ASP A 24 -17.05 -20.79 0.91
CA ASP A 24 -16.17 -20.26 -0.13
C ASP A 24 -15.21 -19.29 0.57
N GLU A 25 -14.03 -19.78 0.94
CA GLU A 25 -13.00 -19.00 1.60
C GLU A 25 -12.54 -17.89 0.64
N ASP A 26 -12.67 -16.63 1.07
CA ASP A 26 -12.18 -15.49 0.30
C ASP A 26 -10.66 -15.53 0.22
N LEU A 27 -10.14 -16.03 -0.90
CA LEU A 27 -8.72 -16.17 -1.16
C LEU A 27 -7.98 -14.82 -1.13
N CYS A 28 -8.68 -13.71 -1.33
CA CYS A 28 -8.09 -12.38 -1.32
C CYS A 28 -7.98 -11.75 0.07
N LYS A 29 -8.50 -12.41 1.11
CA LYS A 29 -8.55 -11.85 2.47
C LYS A 29 -7.19 -11.48 3.05
N GLU A 30 -6.15 -12.25 2.74
CA GLU A 30 -4.77 -12.03 3.23
C GLU A 30 -3.79 -11.64 2.12
N VAL A 31 -4.28 -11.42 0.90
CA VAL A 31 -3.43 -11.10 -0.25
C VAL A 31 -3.20 -9.61 -0.33
N ILE A 32 -1.93 -9.25 -0.26
CA ILE A 32 -1.46 -7.87 -0.32
C ILE A 32 -1.02 -7.55 -1.75
N CYS A 33 -1.64 -6.53 -2.32
CA CYS A 33 -1.34 -6.07 -3.67
C CYS A 33 -0.71 -4.67 -3.61
N PRO A 34 0.58 -4.53 -3.95
CA PRO A 34 1.27 -3.25 -3.91
C PRO A 34 0.88 -2.37 -5.12
N ARG A 35 1.12 -1.07 -4.99
CA ARG A 35 1.02 -0.08 -6.08
C ARG A 35 -0.37 -0.02 -6.71
N GLY A 36 -1.38 0.08 -5.87
CA GLY A 36 -2.78 0.30 -6.29
C GLY A 36 -3.46 -0.92 -6.92
N ARG A 37 -2.77 -2.05 -7.11
CA ARG A 37 -3.38 -3.29 -7.59
C ARG A 37 -4.43 -3.81 -6.61
N MET A 38 -5.40 -4.56 -7.12
CA MET A 38 -6.42 -5.23 -6.34
C MET A 38 -6.30 -6.74 -6.50
N CYS A 39 -6.55 -7.47 -5.42
CA CYS A 39 -6.58 -8.93 -5.47
C CYS A 39 -7.83 -9.40 -6.21
N MET A 40 -7.64 -10.33 -7.14
CA MET A 40 -8.67 -10.97 -7.93
C MET A 40 -8.53 -12.49 -7.80
N SER A 41 -9.58 -13.17 -7.36
CA SER A 41 -9.64 -14.64 -7.40
C SER A 41 -9.83 -15.10 -8.85
N ARG A 42 -8.96 -15.99 -9.32
CA ARG A 42 -9.02 -16.62 -10.65
C ARG A 42 -9.05 -18.14 -10.52
N MET A 43 -9.41 -18.79 -11.63
CA MET A 43 -9.48 -20.25 -11.72
C MET A 43 -8.80 -20.69 -13.00
N ASP A 44 -7.89 -21.66 -12.90
CA ASP A 44 -7.25 -22.32 -14.05
C ASP A 44 -7.20 -23.82 -13.80
N ASN A 45 -7.58 -24.63 -14.78
CA ASN A 45 -7.64 -26.11 -14.70
C ASN A 45 -8.34 -26.68 -13.44
N GLY A 46 -9.29 -25.96 -12.85
CA GLY A 46 -9.98 -26.37 -11.63
C GLY A 46 -9.34 -25.91 -10.33
N GLU A 47 -8.16 -25.30 -10.38
CA GLU A 47 -7.44 -24.74 -9.24
C GLU A 47 -7.77 -23.24 -9.09
N LYS A 48 -8.12 -22.82 -7.88
CA LYS A 48 -8.34 -21.41 -7.56
C LYS A 48 -7.03 -20.77 -7.10
N PHE A 49 -6.71 -19.59 -7.61
CA PHE A 49 -5.53 -18.81 -7.22
C PHE A 49 -5.86 -17.32 -7.22
N THR A 50 -4.96 -16.48 -6.69
CA THR A 50 -5.16 -15.03 -6.63
C THR A 50 -4.16 -14.30 -7.52
N THR A 51 -4.62 -13.24 -8.19
CA THR A 51 -3.77 -12.31 -8.95
C THR A 51 -3.91 -10.90 -8.40
N CYS A 52 -2.84 -10.11 -8.48
CA CYS A 52 -2.89 -8.68 -8.20
C CYS A 52 -2.95 -7.93 -9.53
N ASP A 53 -4.12 -7.39 -9.86
CA ASP A 53 -4.36 -6.75 -11.15
C ASP A 53 -4.71 -5.26 -10.99
N CYS A 54 -4.39 -4.44 -12.00
CA CYS A 54 -4.91 -3.08 -12.05
C CYS A 54 -6.39 -3.12 -12.44
N PRO A 55 -7.30 -2.49 -11.65
CA PRO A 55 -8.71 -2.42 -12.04
C PRO A 55 -8.86 -1.53 -13.28
N THR A 56 -9.50 -2.04 -14.32
CA THR A 56 -9.73 -1.32 -15.58
C THR A 56 -11.10 -0.62 -15.61
N SER A 57 -12.09 -1.21 -14.94
CA SER A 57 -13.43 -0.67 -14.75
C SER A 57 -13.89 -0.88 -13.31
N CYS A 58 -14.76 0.03 -12.84
CA CYS A 58 -15.32 -0.04 -11.50
C CYS A 58 -16.85 -0.09 -11.58
N PRO A 59 -17.51 -1.10 -10.98
CA PRO A 59 -18.96 -1.19 -10.96
C PRO A 59 -19.61 0.00 -10.25
N ALA A 60 -20.77 0.46 -10.73
CA ALA A 60 -21.51 1.57 -10.12
C ALA A 60 -22.02 1.24 -8.70
N GLU A 61 -22.20 -0.03 -8.38
CA GLU A 61 -22.58 -0.53 -7.05
C GLU A 61 -21.38 -0.67 -6.10
N SER A 62 -20.21 -0.19 -6.49
CA SER A 62 -19.03 -0.23 -5.64
C SER A 62 -19.28 0.50 -4.32
N SER A 63 -18.81 -0.10 -3.22
CA SER A 63 -18.85 0.46 -1.86
C SER A 63 -18.57 1.97 -1.93
N GLY A 64 -19.51 2.81 -1.47
CA GLY A 64 -19.58 4.25 -1.72
C GLY A 64 -18.32 5.07 -1.41
N PRO A 65 -18.41 6.41 -1.30
CA PRO A 65 -17.21 7.25 -1.31
C PRO A 65 -16.22 6.87 -0.21
N VAL A 66 -14.92 7.04 -0.48
CA VAL A 66 -13.82 6.77 0.44
C VAL A 66 -12.87 7.96 0.48
N CYS A 67 -12.27 8.20 1.63
CA CYS A 67 -11.18 9.15 1.80
C CYS A 67 -9.86 8.40 1.99
N SER A 68 -8.85 8.74 1.19
CA SER A 68 -7.51 8.16 1.31
C SER A 68 -6.67 8.81 2.41
N PHE A 69 -5.54 8.21 2.76
CA PHE A 69 -4.56 8.84 3.66
C PHE A 69 -3.94 10.13 3.11
N TYR A 70 -4.04 10.37 1.80
CA TYR A 70 -3.67 11.63 1.16
C TYR A 70 -4.78 12.71 1.24
N HIS A 71 -5.87 12.44 1.96
CA HIS A 71 -7.05 13.31 2.05
C HIS A 71 -7.72 13.59 0.69
N ARG A 72 -7.61 12.61 -0.21
CA ARG A 72 -8.26 12.64 -1.52
C ARG A 72 -9.49 11.74 -1.49
N GLU A 73 -10.62 12.29 -1.90
CA GLU A 73 -11.90 11.60 -1.98
C GLU A 73 -12.04 10.85 -3.31
N PHE A 74 -12.58 9.64 -3.24
CA PHE A 74 -12.93 8.81 -4.41
C PHE A 74 -14.36 8.32 -4.26
N THR A 75 -15.04 8.12 -5.38
CA THR A 75 -16.43 7.63 -5.40
C THR A 75 -16.55 6.19 -4.90
N SER A 76 -15.47 5.41 -4.97
CA SER A 76 -15.39 4.08 -4.36
C SER A 76 -13.94 3.62 -4.14
N ARG A 77 -13.78 2.54 -3.38
CA ARG A 77 -12.47 1.87 -3.20
C ARG A 77 -11.87 1.40 -4.53
N CYS A 78 -12.69 0.96 -5.48
CA CYS A 78 -12.18 0.55 -6.79
C CYS A 78 -11.58 1.73 -7.56
N GLU A 79 -12.26 2.87 -7.59
CA GLU A 79 -11.76 4.07 -8.28
C GLU A 79 -10.48 4.61 -7.63
N MET A 80 -10.38 4.47 -6.30
CA MET A 80 -9.15 4.75 -5.55
C MET A 80 -7.96 3.91 -6.05
N HIS A 81 -8.15 2.59 -6.12
CA HIS A 81 -7.12 1.65 -6.59
C HIS A 81 -6.82 1.81 -8.08
N LYS A 82 -7.82 2.12 -8.92
CA LYS A 82 -7.64 2.42 -10.34
C LYS A 82 -6.72 3.60 -10.58
N PHE A 83 -6.97 4.71 -9.87
CA PHE A 83 -6.10 5.87 -9.89
C PHE A 83 -4.68 5.52 -9.42
N ALA A 84 -4.56 4.83 -8.28
CA ALA A 84 -3.28 4.46 -7.71
C ALA A 84 -2.45 3.57 -8.66
N CYS A 85 -3.08 2.56 -9.28
CA CYS A 85 -2.41 1.63 -10.19
C CYS A 85 -1.94 2.31 -11.48
N ALA A 86 -2.72 3.26 -12.02
CA ALA A 86 -2.34 4.04 -13.20
C ALA A 86 -1.11 4.93 -12.98
N HIS A 87 -0.80 5.23 -11.72
CA HIS A 87 0.28 6.14 -11.33
C HIS A 87 1.39 5.46 -10.52
N ASP A 88 1.38 4.13 -10.43
CA ASP A 88 2.32 3.32 -9.64
C ASP A 88 2.40 3.76 -8.16
N LEU A 89 1.28 4.25 -7.62
CA LEU A 89 1.17 4.74 -6.24
C LEU A 89 0.65 3.65 -5.31
N THR A 90 1.18 3.63 -4.10
CA THR A 90 0.57 2.90 -2.99
C THR A 90 -0.41 3.81 -2.25
N MET A 91 -1.63 3.30 -2.02
CA MET A 91 -2.73 4.11 -1.52
C MET A 91 -3.71 3.28 -0.70
N LYS A 92 -4.01 3.74 0.52
CA LYS A 92 -4.90 3.06 1.47
C LYS A 92 -6.08 3.95 1.86
N VAL A 93 -7.21 3.32 2.15
CA VAL A 93 -8.41 4.02 2.66
C VAL A 93 -8.14 4.43 4.12
N LYS A 94 -8.25 5.73 4.40
CA LYS A 94 -8.19 6.27 5.76
C LYS A 94 -9.54 6.15 6.47
N ASN A 95 -10.61 6.54 5.78
CA ASN A 95 -11.97 6.40 6.30
C ASN A 95 -12.97 6.13 5.17
N GLN A 96 -14.03 5.39 5.50
CA GLN A 96 -15.20 5.29 4.65
C GLN A 96 -15.93 6.65 4.63
N GLY A 97 -16.53 7.00 3.50
CA GLY A 97 -17.21 8.26 3.28
C GLY A 97 -16.28 9.36 2.76
N ASN A 98 -16.83 10.57 2.73
CA ASN A 98 -16.16 11.76 2.23
C ASN A 98 -14.97 12.18 3.11
N CYS A 99 -14.06 12.96 2.55
CA CYS A 99 -12.96 13.51 3.33
C CYS A 99 -13.44 14.61 4.31
N PRO A 100 -12.87 14.70 5.52
CA PRO A 100 -13.15 15.81 6.44
C PRO A 100 -12.78 17.16 5.83
N SER A 101 -13.62 18.17 6.02
CA SER A 101 -13.50 19.50 5.40
C SER A 101 -12.41 20.41 5.97
N GLN A 102 -11.65 19.97 6.99
CA GLN A 102 -10.68 20.80 7.72
C GLN A 102 -9.27 20.20 7.73
N ASN A 103 -8.65 20.05 6.56
CA ASN A 103 -7.22 19.73 6.50
C ASN A 103 -6.41 20.94 6.07
N LYS A 104 -5.50 21.40 6.94
CA LYS A 104 -4.56 22.48 6.63
C LYS A 104 -3.41 22.01 5.72
N ASN A 105 -3.10 20.71 5.72
CA ASN A 105 -1.98 20.11 4.99
C ASN A 105 -2.53 19.29 3.81
N VAL A 106 -2.94 19.97 2.74
CA VAL A 106 -3.52 19.34 1.54
C VAL A 106 -2.39 18.90 0.60
N CYS A 107 -2.30 17.61 0.32
CA CYS A 107 -1.44 17.05 -0.73
C CYS A 107 -2.17 17.19 -2.08
N SER A 108 -1.73 18.12 -2.93
CA SER A 108 -2.31 18.30 -4.27
C SER A 108 -1.95 17.15 -5.22
N ASP A 109 -2.72 16.96 -6.29
CA ASP A 109 -2.49 15.88 -7.28
C ASP A 109 -1.09 15.93 -7.88
N VAL A 110 -0.58 17.14 -8.15
CA VAL A 110 0.77 17.32 -8.70
C VAL A 110 1.82 16.86 -7.69
N GLN A 111 1.69 17.27 -6.42
CA GLN A 111 2.60 16.86 -5.36
C GLN A 111 2.51 15.35 -5.13
N LEU A 112 1.30 14.80 -5.05
CA LEU A 112 1.03 13.37 -4.87
C LEU A 112 1.74 12.52 -5.91
N LEU A 113 1.58 12.86 -7.20
CA LEU A 113 2.13 12.09 -8.32
C LEU A 113 3.65 12.18 -8.45
N GLN A 114 4.28 13.17 -7.82
CA GLN A 114 5.74 13.35 -7.83
C GLN A 114 6.40 12.85 -6.55
N PHE A 115 5.63 12.76 -5.45
CA PHE A 115 6.17 12.56 -4.12
C PHE A 115 7.04 11.30 -3.99
N PRO A 116 6.63 10.09 -4.42
CA PRO A 116 7.45 8.90 -4.19
C PRO A 116 8.80 8.94 -4.91
N SER A 117 8.84 9.43 -6.15
CA SER A 117 10.09 9.60 -6.90
C SER A 117 10.97 10.68 -6.27
N ARG A 118 10.39 11.82 -5.90
CA ARG A 118 11.12 12.92 -5.25
C ARG A 118 11.67 12.52 -3.89
N TYR A 119 10.91 11.74 -3.11
CA TYR A 119 11.38 11.25 -1.82
C TYR A 119 12.58 10.31 -1.99
N LEU A 120 12.54 9.40 -2.97
CA LEU A 120 13.70 8.57 -3.30
C LEU A 120 14.94 9.40 -3.70
N GLU A 121 14.76 10.47 -4.49
CA GLU A 121 15.86 11.38 -4.83
C GLU A 121 16.44 12.09 -3.60
N TRP A 122 15.59 12.50 -2.66
CA TRP A 122 16.02 13.11 -1.41
C TRP A 122 16.82 12.14 -0.56
N ILE A 123 16.36 10.90 -0.42
CA ILE A 123 17.09 9.85 0.31
C ILE A 123 18.45 9.60 -0.36
N MET A 124 18.48 9.48 -1.69
CA MET A 124 19.71 9.28 -2.46
C MET A 124 20.73 10.40 -2.18
N ILE A 125 20.29 11.66 -2.20
CA ILE A 125 21.12 12.82 -1.91
C ILE A 125 21.60 12.81 -0.45
N ALA A 126 20.69 12.57 0.50
CA ALA A 126 20.99 12.54 1.93
C ALA A 126 22.03 11.46 2.25
N ARG A 127 21.85 10.25 1.70
CA ARG A 127 22.81 9.16 1.82
C ARG A 127 24.18 9.55 1.27
N GLN A 128 24.24 10.07 0.05
CA GLN A 128 25.51 10.43 -0.58
C GLN A 128 26.24 11.53 0.20
N SER A 129 25.50 12.53 0.70
CA SER A 129 26.04 13.58 1.55
C SER A 129 26.52 13.06 2.91
N SER A 130 25.95 11.96 3.41
CA SER A 130 26.41 11.32 4.67
C SER A 130 27.71 10.53 4.49
N ILE A 131 27.94 9.98 3.29
CA ILE A 131 29.14 9.18 2.95
C ILE A 131 30.31 10.10 2.59
N ASP A 132 30.06 11.11 1.77
CA ASP A 132 31.05 12.06 1.30
C ASP A 132 30.63 13.50 1.65
N PRO A 133 31.23 14.10 2.70
CA PRO A 133 30.95 15.49 3.07
C PRO A 133 31.34 16.52 2.00
N SER A 134 32.13 16.14 1.00
CA SER A 134 32.50 16.97 -0.15
C SER A 134 31.58 16.77 -1.36
N PHE A 135 30.56 15.92 -1.24
CA PHE A 135 29.59 15.65 -2.28
C PHE A 135 28.97 16.95 -2.80
N GLN A 136 29.01 17.12 -4.12
CA GLN A 136 28.31 18.19 -4.82
C GLN A 136 27.08 17.63 -5.50
N LEU A 137 25.95 18.33 -5.33
CA LEU A 137 24.69 17.97 -5.97
C LEU A 137 24.85 17.96 -7.49
N ASP A 138 24.67 16.79 -8.09
CA ASP A 138 24.50 16.65 -9.53
C ASP A 138 23.01 16.72 -9.88
N PHE A 139 22.62 17.82 -10.51
CA PHE A 139 21.24 18.03 -10.97
C PHE A 139 20.88 17.22 -12.21
N ASP A 140 21.78 16.45 -12.80
CA ASP A 140 21.45 15.52 -13.89
C ASP A 140 21.21 14.09 -13.38
N THR A 141 21.71 13.76 -12.18
CA THR A 141 21.43 12.47 -11.55
C THR A 141 19.97 12.39 -11.12
N ARG A 142 19.29 11.31 -11.53
CA ARG A 142 17.87 11.07 -11.28
C ARG A 142 17.68 9.67 -10.70
N ALA A 143 16.68 9.53 -9.83
CA ALA A 143 16.37 8.23 -9.24
C ALA A 143 15.82 7.20 -10.24
N ASP A 144 15.42 7.64 -11.44
CA ASP A 144 14.93 6.78 -12.52
C ASP A 144 16.04 5.93 -13.16
N SER A 145 17.28 6.41 -13.10
CA SER A 145 18.47 5.80 -13.70
C SER A 145 19.14 4.77 -12.80
N LEU A 146 18.68 4.67 -11.55
CA LEU A 146 19.18 3.71 -10.58
C LEU A 146 18.84 2.28 -11.00
N THR A 147 19.82 1.39 -10.88
CA THR A 147 19.58 -0.04 -10.90
C THR A 147 18.75 -0.47 -9.69
N GLU A 148 18.13 -1.65 -9.77
CA GLU A 148 17.36 -2.20 -8.66
C GLU A 148 18.22 -2.40 -7.39
N GLY A 149 19.49 -2.80 -7.56
CA GLY A 149 20.42 -2.96 -6.44
C GLY A 149 20.76 -1.63 -5.76
N GLU A 150 21.10 -0.59 -6.53
CA GLU A 150 21.36 0.75 -5.98
C GLU A 150 20.13 1.32 -5.27
N ARG A 151 18.94 1.12 -5.84
CA ARG A 151 17.68 1.50 -5.21
C ARG A 151 17.49 0.81 -3.87
N GLN A 152 17.74 -0.49 -3.79
CA GLN A 152 17.63 -1.24 -2.53
C GLN A 152 18.63 -0.76 -1.48
N GLU A 153 19.87 -0.45 -1.86
CA GLU A 153 20.86 0.10 -0.91
C GLU A 153 20.44 1.47 -0.35
N ILE A 154 19.86 2.33 -1.20
CA ILE A 154 19.37 3.66 -0.80
C ILE A 154 18.17 3.53 0.14
N LEU A 155 17.20 2.67 -0.21
CA LEU A 155 16.00 2.46 0.61
C LEU A 155 16.31 1.74 1.94
N SER A 156 17.25 0.80 1.94
CA SER A 156 17.71 0.12 3.16
C SER A 156 18.36 1.09 4.13
N TRP A 157 19.18 2.03 3.61
CA TRP A 157 19.85 3.03 4.43
C TRP A 157 18.84 3.96 5.13
N GLU A 158 17.81 4.43 4.42
CA GLU A 158 16.75 5.25 5.03
C GLU A 158 15.95 4.46 6.06
N PHE A 159 15.58 3.22 5.73
CA PHE A 159 14.84 2.36 6.65
C PHE A 159 15.60 2.18 7.96
N GLU A 160 16.90 1.85 7.89
CA GLU A 160 17.77 1.67 9.06
C GLU A 160 18.02 2.98 9.82
N TYR A 161 17.92 4.13 9.15
CA TYR A 161 18.00 5.43 9.80
C TYR A 161 16.72 5.75 10.60
N ILE A 162 15.55 5.35 10.11
CA ILE A 162 14.27 5.56 10.80
C ILE A 162 14.04 4.49 11.89
N ASP A 163 14.46 3.24 11.67
CA ASP A 163 14.38 2.12 12.62
C ASP A 163 15.41 2.28 13.76
N GLN A 164 15.13 3.22 14.67
CA GLN A 164 15.98 3.55 15.81
C GLN A 164 16.11 2.37 16.78
N ASN A 165 15.05 1.59 16.95
CA ASN A 165 15.03 0.49 17.90
C ASN A 165 15.50 -0.85 17.31
N LYS A 166 15.73 -0.91 15.99
CA LYS A 166 16.32 -2.02 15.23
C LYS A 166 15.48 -3.29 15.29
N ASN A 167 14.18 -3.16 15.22
CA ASN A 167 13.25 -4.27 15.23
C ASN A 167 12.80 -4.72 13.82
N ASP A 168 13.36 -4.12 12.76
CA ASP A 168 13.02 -4.34 11.35
C ASP A 168 11.57 -3.93 10.98
N VAL A 169 10.94 -3.06 11.76
CA VAL A 169 9.58 -2.54 11.54
C VAL A 169 9.51 -1.07 11.91
N LEU A 170 9.19 -0.19 10.95
CA LEU A 170 8.99 1.23 11.27
C LEU A 170 7.68 1.41 12.03
N ASP A 171 7.75 1.53 13.34
CA ASP A 171 6.57 1.54 14.21
C ASP A 171 5.94 2.93 14.35
N THR A 172 4.87 3.02 15.13
CA THR A 172 4.14 4.28 15.33
C THR A 172 5.02 5.38 15.94
N ALA A 173 5.94 5.04 16.84
CA ALA A 173 6.81 6.02 17.49
C ALA A 173 7.85 6.55 16.51
N GLU A 174 8.51 5.68 15.76
CA GLU A 174 9.53 6.05 14.77
C GLU A 174 8.94 6.87 13.63
N MET A 175 7.77 6.48 13.12
CA MET A 175 7.04 7.29 12.14
C MET A 175 6.66 8.67 12.68
N GLN A 176 6.33 8.79 13.97
CA GLN A 176 5.94 10.06 14.57
C GLN A 176 7.12 11.04 14.61
N GLU A 177 8.33 10.57 14.91
CA GLU A 177 9.54 11.40 14.87
C GLU A 177 9.77 11.97 13.45
N VAL A 178 9.61 11.14 12.41
CA VAL A 178 9.68 11.58 11.02
C VAL A 178 8.63 12.65 10.69
N PHE A 179 7.39 12.48 11.19
CA PHE A 179 6.32 13.45 10.94
C PHE A 179 6.56 14.78 11.65
N ASP A 180 7.05 14.75 12.89
CA ASP A 180 7.28 15.97 13.67
C ASP A 180 8.34 16.86 13.03
N ASP A 181 9.33 16.27 12.35
CA ASP A 181 10.40 17.01 11.68
C ASP A 181 10.02 17.54 10.27
N VAL A 182 9.19 16.81 9.52
CA VAL A 182 9.06 17.01 8.06
C VAL A 182 7.64 17.40 7.60
N LEU A 183 6.59 17.11 8.38
CA LEU A 183 5.20 17.16 7.89
C LEU A 183 4.73 18.57 7.48
N ASP A 184 5.23 19.62 8.14
CA ASP A 184 4.88 21.02 7.81
C ASP A 184 5.39 21.45 6.43
N PHE A 185 6.42 20.78 5.92
CA PHE A 185 7.01 21.06 4.61
C PHE A 185 6.54 20.07 3.54
N GLU A 186 6.10 18.88 3.93
CA GLU A 186 5.71 17.79 3.03
C GLU A 186 4.38 17.13 3.39
N PRO A 187 3.24 17.72 2.95
CA PRO A 187 1.91 17.21 3.31
C PRO A 187 1.60 15.82 2.74
N CYS A 188 2.34 15.38 1.71
CA CYS A 188 2.16 14.06 1.10
C CYS A 188 2.88 12.94 1.87
N LEU A 189 3.86 13.25 2.73
CA LEU A 189 4.65 12.27 3.47
C LEU A 189 3.77 11.41 4.39
N TYR A 190 2.85 12.05 5.11
CA TYR A 190 1.89 11.33 5.96
C TYR A 190 1.06 10.33 5.15
N GLY A 191 0.52 10.79 4.01
CA GLY A 191 -0.29 9.95 3.14
C GLY A 191 0.50 8.78 2.56
N PHE A 192 1.77 9.02 2.22
CA PHE A 192 2.70 8.03 1.70
C PHE A 192 2.99 6.95 2.74
N LEU A 193 3.58 7.30 3.88
CA LEU A 193 3.96 6.33 4.91
C LEU A 193 2.75 5.56 5.45
N LYS A 194 1.62 6.24 5.73
CA LYS A 194 0.40 5.54 6.19
C LYS A 194 -0.26 4.65 5.13
N SER A 195 0.06 4.85 3.85
CA SER A 195 -0.38 3.93 2.79
C SER A 195 0.57 2.75 2.62
N CYS A 196 1.82 2.84 3.09
CA CYS A 196 2.83 1.79 2.95
C CYS A 196 2.58 0.57 3.83
N ASP A 197 1.86 0.70 4.95
CA ASP A 197 1.36 -0.45 5.69
C ASP A 197 0.26 -1.14 4.87
N LEU A 198 0.66 -2.18 4.13
CA LEU A 198 -0.20 -2.90 3.20
C LEU A 198 -0.93 -4.08 3.87
N ASN A 199 -0.29 -4.71 4.85
CA ASN A 199 -0.82 -5.86 5.58
C ASN A 199 -1.80 -5.45 6.70
N GLY A 200 -1.83 -4.18 7.09
CA GLY A 200 -2.68 -3.65 8.16
C GLY A 200 -2.21 -4.00 9.57
N ARG A 201 -1.01 -4.57 9.71
CA ARG A 201 -0.34 -4.77 10.99
C ARG A 201 0.28 -3.47 11.43
N GLU A 202 0.63 -3.39 12.70
CA GLU A 202 1.27 -2.19 13.22
C GLU A 202 2.68 -2.03 12.62
N GLY A 203 2.93 -0.86 12.05
CA GLY A 203 4.21 -0.48 11.48
C GLY A 203 4.35 -0.79 9.99
N ILE A 204 5.53 -0.51 9.44
CA ILE A 204 5.88 -0.79 8.04
C ILE A 204 7.05 -1.75 8.04
N GLU A 205 6.84 -2.97 7.54
CA GLU A 205 7.90 -3.95 7.37
C GLU A 205 8.80 -3.60 6.16
N ARG A 206 10.03 -4.11 6.15
CA ARG A 206 10.99 -3.89 5.05
C ARG A 206 10.42 -4.16 3.65
N ARG A 207 9.65 -5.25 3.48
CA ARG A 207 9.02 -5.58 2.19
C ARG A 207 7.95 -4.57 1.78
N GLU A 208 7.22 -4.05 2.75
CA GLU A 208 6.18 -3.05 2.53
C GLU A 208 6.81 -1.72 2.12
N TRP A 209 7.86 -1.31 2.84
CA TRP A 209 8.70 -0.16 2.52
C TRP A 209 9.22 -0.22 1.07
N ASP A 210 9.89 -1.30 0.68
CA ASP A 210 10.44 -1.47 -0.68
C ASP A 210 9.35 -1.42 -1.76
N SER A 211 8.17 -1.97 -1.45
CA SER A 211 7.03 -2.00 -2.38
C SER A 211 6.34 -0.65 -2.55
N CYS A 212 6.60 0.29 -1.63
CA CYS A 212 5.94 1.58 -1.58
C CYS A 212 6.50 2.60 -2.60
N PHE A 213 7.74 2.38 -3.03
CA PHE A 213 8.40 3.21 -4.04
C PHE A 213 8.09 2.72 -5.47
N PRO A 214 8.12 3.63 -6.46
CA PRO A 214 7.95 3.28 -7.86
C PRO A 214 8.98 2.25 -8.30
N LYS A 215 8.67 1.47 -9.33
CA LYS A 215 9.66 0.55 -9.92
C LYS A 215 10.77 1.33 -10.67
N ALA A 216 11.95 0.73 -10.80
CA ALA A 216 13.00 1.29 -11.66
C ALA A 216 12.50 1.43 -13.12
N GLY A 217 12.85 2.53 -13.77
CA GLY A 217 12.51 2.79 -15.19
C GLY A 217 11.04 3.13 -15.49
N THR A 218 10.15 3.32 -14.50
CA THR A 218 8.75 3.72 -14.77
C THR A 218 8.52 5.24 -14.81
N ALA A 219 9.59 6.04 -14.69
CA ALA A 219 9.48 7.48 -14.76
C ALA A 219 8.99 7.92 -16.15
N LEU A 220 7.75 8.44 -16.17
CA LEU A 220 7.14 9.26 -17.23
C LEU A 220 6.64 8.58 -18.52
N GLU A 221 7.01 7.35 -18.88
CA GLU A 221 6.61 6.80 -20.19
C GLU A 221 5.12 6.43 -20.33
N ASN A 222 4.38 6.21 -19.23
CA ASN A 222 2.97 5.79 -19.29
C ASN A 222 1.95 6.89 -18.95
N ARG A 223 2.34 8.17 -18.99
CA ARG A 223 1.41 9.30 -18.79
C ARG A 223 0.89 9.83 -20.14
N LYS A 224 0.07 9.04 -20.84
CA LYS A 224 -0.81 9.51 -21.93
C LYS A 224 -2.23 9.02 -21.70
#